data_AF-F5X2B8-F1
#
_entry.id   AF-F5X2B8-F1
#
_cell.length_a   1.000
_cell.length_b   1.000
_cell.length_c   1.000
_cell.angle_alpha   90.00
_cell.angle_beta   90.00
_cell.angle_gamma   90.00
#
_symmetry.space_group_name_H-M   'P 1'
#
loop_
_entity.id
_entity.type
_entity.pdbx_description
1 polymer ?
#
loop_
_entity_poly.entity_id
_entity_poly.type
_entity_poly.pdbx_seq_one_letter_code
_entity_poly.pdbx_strand_id
1 'polypeptide(L)'
;MSKRRKIIIVLVAFLGMVLVGLGIHFKPSSPELTELGDYRVSTDEKTFEIDLASNSSTGYSWVASDVNSEAITLKGVTYHTYPSKSDTVGSGGYSQLTGKVTKSGKQSFKLTYCQDWDGGEKEMTYQVTINSTKNKISKIKLTEVSE
;
A
#
# COMPACT_ATOMS: atom_id res chain seq x y z
N MET A 1 -17.20 -49.38 52.26
CA MET A 1 -18.42 -48.61 52.61
C MET A 1 -18.83 -47.75 51.43
N SER A 2 -20.14 -47.71 51.14
CA SER A 2 -20.85 -47.04 50.04
C SER A 2 -20.49 -45.56 49.84
N LYS A 3 -20.53 -44.99 48.63
CA LYS A 3 -21.78 -44.69 47.90
C LYS A 3 -21.53 -44.43 46.42
N ARG A 4 -22.40 -45.01 45.58
CA ARG A 4 -22.64 -44.63 44.20
C ARG A 4 -23.45 -43.32 44.16
N ARG A 5 -23.19 -42.41 43.21
CA ARG A 5 -24.11 -42.03 42.10
C ARG A 5 -23.86 -40.62 41.50
N LYS A 6 -23.85 -40.64 40.15
CA LYS A 6 -24.44 -39.69 39.16
C LYS A 6 -23.55 -38.58 38.58
N ILE A 7 -23.55 -38.61 37.25
CA ILE A 7 -22.90 -37.78 36.22
C ILE A 7 -23.62 -36.42 36.11
N ILE A 8 -22.86 -35.34 35.90
CA ILE A 8 -23.29 -34.21 35.07
C ILE A 8 -22.11 -33.85 34.14
N ILE A 9 -22.32 -34.04 32.85
CA ILE A 9 -21.49 -33.53 31.76
C ILE A 9 -21.86 -32.04 31.63
N VAL A 10 -20.90 -31.15 31.83
CA VAL A 10 -21.00 -29.77 31.32
C VAL A 10 -20.00 -29.66 30.18
N LEU A 11 -20.57 -29.61 28.98
CA LEU A 11 -19.89 -29.42 27.71
C LEU A 11 -19.48 -27.95 27.63
N VAL A 12 -18.20 -27.64 27.88
CA VAL A 12 -17.64 -26.31 27.56
C VAL A 12 -16.55 -26.52 26.53
N ALA A 13 -16.96 -26.44 25.28
CA ALA A 13 -16.05 -26.22 24.16
C ALA A 13 -15.51 -24.78 24.31
N PHE A 14 -14.24 -24.64 24.65
CA PHE A 14 -13.46 -23.50 24.17
C PHE A 14 -12.09 -23.99 23.69
N LEU A 15 -11.96 -23.78 22.39
CA LEU A 15 -10.88 -24.11 21.48
C LEU A 15 -9.56 -23.46 21.96
N GLY A 16 -8.84 -24.18 22.82
CA GLY A 16 -7.58 -23.73 23.40
C GLY A 16 -6.38 -24.47 22.85
N MET A 17 -6.24 -24.57 21.52
CA MET A 17 -4.99 -25.00 20.89
C MET A 17 -4.93 -24.48 19.45
N VAL A 18 -4.35 -23.29 19.26
CA VAL A 18 -3.72 -22.94 17.99
C VAL A 18 -2.28 -22.56 18.30
N LEU A 19 -1.45 -23.59 18.25
CA LEU A 19 -0.06 -23.61 17.81
C LEU A 19 0.66 -22.26 17.88
N VAL A 20 1.30 -22.02 19.01
CA VAL A 20 2.46 -21.13 19.16
C VAL A 20 3.58 -21.70 18.29
N GLY A 21 3.62 -21.27 17.02
CA GLY A 21 4.51 -21.86 16.04
C GLY A 21 4.44 -21.17 14.69
N LEU A 22 4.68 -19.86 14.66
CA LEU A 22 5.07 -19.16 13.43
C LEU A 22 5.75 -17.84 13.83
N GLY A 23 7.07 -17.89 13.96
CA GLY A 23 7.93 -16.72 13.97
C GLY A 23 7.90 -16.03 12.62
N ILE A 24 6.77 -15.42 12.27
CA ILE A 24 6.70 -14.40 11.22
C ILE A 24 6.76 -13.05 11.92
N HIS A 25 7.99 -12.65 12.22
CA HIS A 25 8.33 -11.27 12.46
C HIS A 25 8.21 -10.53 11.11
N PHE A 26 6.99 -10.31 10.60
CA PHE A 26 6.77 -9.43 9.46
C PHE A 26 7.02 -8.00 9.93
N LYS A 27 8.28 -7.57 9.90
CA LYS A 27 8.57 -6.17 9.61
C LYS A 27 8.38 -6.03 8.11
N PRO A 28 7.35 -5.35 7.60
CA PRO A 28 7.43 -4.84 6.24
C PRO A 28 8.72 -4.00 6.20
N SER A 29 9.71 -4.44 5.42
CA SER A 29 10.92 -3.64 5.22
C SER A 29 10.48 -2.38 4.52
N SER A 30 10.51 -1.26 5.23
CA SER A 30 10.31 0.07 4.66
C SER A 30 11.12 0.19 3.37
N PRO A 31 10.58 0.82 2.31
CA PRO A 31 11.39 1.10 1.14
C PRO A 31 12.50 2.09 1.54
N GLU A 32 13.67 1.96 0.92
CA GLU A 32 14.75 2.95 1.00
C GLU A 32 14.58 3.89 -0.20
N LEU A 33 13.77 4.94 -0.07
CA LEU A 33 13.63 6.00 -1.07
C LEU A 33 14.19 7.30 -0.47
N THR A 34 15.16 7.90 -1.15
CA THR A 34 15.96 8.99 -0.58
C THR A 34 15.71 10.33 -1.27
N GLU A 35 15.39 10.31 -2.55
CA GLU A 35 15.24 11.50 -3.39
C GLU A 35 13.79 11.63 -3.87
N LEU A 36 13.33 12.86 -4.08
CA LEU A 36 12.03 13.08 -4.70
C LEU A 36 12.04 12.46 -6.10
N GLY A 37 11.02 11.66 -6.41
CA GLY A 37 10.96 10.87 -7.64
C GLY A 37 11.45 9.43 -7.48
N ASP A 38 12.13 9.09 -6.38
CA ASP A 38 12.38 7.69 -6.07
C ASP A 38 11.05 6.96 -5.86
N TYR A 39 10.94 5.77 -6.46
CA TYR A 39 9.77 4.93 -6.34
C TYR A 39 10.12 3.45 -6.28
N ARG A 40 9.20 2.67 -5.70
CA ARG A 40 9.21 1.22 -5.73
C ARG A 40 7.84 0.71 -6.15
N VAL A 41 7.83 -0.37 -6.92
CA VAL A 41 6.59 -1.06 -7.29
C VAL A 41 6.60 -2.48 -6.74
N SER A 42 5.50 -2.88 -6.11
CA SER A 42 5.18 -4.26 -5.76
C SER A 42 3.90 -4.70 -6.47
N THR A 43 3.79 -5.99 -6.80
CA THR A 43 2.58 -6.56 -7.42
C THR A 43 2.28 -7.92 -6.85
N ASP A 44 1.00 -8.19 -6.59
CA ASP A 44 0.48 -9.51 -6.25
C ASP A 44 -0.79 -9.79 -7.08
N GLU A 45 -0.70 -10.76 -8.00
CA GLU A 45 -1.70 -11.06 -9.04
C GLU A 45 -2.24 -9.81 -9.76
N LYS A 46 -3.39 -9.30 -9.30
CA LYS A 46 -4.10 -8.13 -9.83
C LYS A 46 -3.99 -6.88 -8.95
N THR A 47 -3.33 -6.99 -7.81
CA THR A 47 -3.09 -5.89 -6.89
C THR A 47 -1.68 -5.36 -7.06
N PHE A 48 -1.51 -4.07 -6.80
CA PHE A 48 -0.22 -3.41 -6.85
C PHE A 48 -0.10 -2.37 -5.74
N GLU A 49 1.14 -2.11 -5.36
CA GLU A 49 1.51 -0.98 -4.53
C GLU A 49 2.61 -0.19 -5.23
N ILE A 50 2.50 1.14 -5.16
CA ILE A 50 3.53 2.06 -5.62
C ILE A 50 3.91 2.91 -4.42
N ASP A 51 5.12 2.73 -3.92
CA ASP A 51 5.71 3.61 -2.90
C ASP A 51 6.47 4.72 -3.61
N LEU A 52 6.24 5.98 -3.25
CA LEU A 52 6.99 7.13 -3.76
C LEU A 52 7.51 7.98 -2.61
N ALA A 53 8.74 8.47 -2.74
CA ALA A 53 9.31 9.40 -1.80
C ALA A 53 8.38 10.62 -1.60
N SER A 54 8.20 11.04 -0.36
CA SER A 54 7.22 12.06 0.00
C SER A 54 7.62 12.77 1.29
N ASN A 55 7.29 14.06 1.39
CA ASN A 55 7.49 14.82 2.62
C ASN A 55 6.21 15.53 3.02
N SER A 56 5.47 14.97 3.96
CA SER A 56 4.20 15.55 4.41
C SER A 56 4.36 16.92 5.11
N SER A 57 5.57 17.29 5.57
CA SER A 57 5.79 18.57 6.25
C SER A 57 5.82 19.78 5.30
N THR A 58 5.92 19.56 3.98
CA THR A 58 5.91 20.63 2.97
C THR A 58 4.49 20.93 2.46
N GLY A 59 3.51 20.12 2.87
CA GLY A 59 2.13 20.18 2.38
C GLY A 59 1.94 19.56 0.98
N TYR A 60 2.98 19.00 0.37
CA TYR A 60 2.83 18.27 -0.88
C TYR A 60 2.34 16.84 -0.62
N SER A 61 1.54 16.31 -1.55
CA SER A 61 1.07 14.93 -1.54
C SER A 61 1.01 14.37 -2.95
N TRP A 62 1.03 13.05 -3.06
CA TRP A 62 0.81 12.38 -4.34
C TRP A 62 -0.68 12.20 -4.60
N VAL A 63 -1.17 12.72 -5.73
CA VAL A 63 -2.57 12.67 -6.14
C VAL A 63 -2.71 11.88 -7.44
N ALA A 64 -3.59 10.88 -7.44
CA ALA A 64 -3.90 10.10 -8.62
C ALA A 64 -5.03 10.75 -9.44
N SER A 65 -4.83 10.90 -10.74
CA SER A 65 -5.80 11.48 -11.67
C SER A 65 -5.87 10.69 -12.98
N ASP A 66 -6.90 10.96 -13.80
CA ASP A 66 -7.14 10.27 -15.08
C ASP A 66 -7.29 8.73 -14.94
N VAL A 67 -7.78 8.26 -13.80
CA VAL A 67 -7.93 6.82 -13.52
C VAL A 67 -9.19 6.29 -14.18
N ASN A 68 -9.05 5.28 -15.06
CA ASN A 68 -10.19 4.53 -15.57
C ASN A 68 -10.79 3.65 -14.48
N SER A 69 -11.83 4.14 -13.80
CA SER A 69 -12.49 3.48 -12.66
C SER A 69 -13.15 2.14 -13.02
N GLU A 70 -13.45 1.90 -14.30
CA GLU A 70 -13.95 0.60 -14.74
C GLU A 70 -12.86 -0.47 -14.82
N ALA A 71 -11.59 -0.06 -14.96
CA ALA A 71 -10.44 -0.94 -15.17
C ALA A 71 -9.47 -1.01 -13.98
N ILE A 72 -9.46 0.02 -13.13
CA ILE A 72 -8.61 0.12 -11.94
C ILE A 72 -9.44 0.67 -10.78
N THR A 73 -9.37 0.00 -9.63
CA THR A 73 -9.86 0.51 -8.36
C THR A 73 -8.68 0.88 -7.47
N LEU A 74 -8.60 2.15 -7.04
CA LEU A 74 -7.59 2.61 -6.09
C LEU A 74 -8.17 2.60 -4.67
N LYS A 75 -7.37 2.18 -3.69
CA LYS A 75 -7.73 2.27 -2.26
C LYS A 75 -7.41 3.65 -1.65
N GLY A 76 -6.72 4.50 -2.40
CA GLY A 76 -6.22 5.80 -1.94
C GLY A 76 -4.70 5.80 -1.76
N VAL A 77 -4.18 6.98 -1.44
CA VAL A 77 -2.76 7.21 -1.13
C VAL A 77 -2.61 7.36 0.37
N THR A 78 -1.71 6.59 0.99
CA THR A 78 -1.43 6.64 2.42
C THR A 78 0.00 7.09 2.65
N TYR A 79 0.22 8.07 3.52
CA TYR A 79 1.56 8.49 3.90
C TYR A 79 2.12 7.62 5.03
N HIS A 80 3.39 7.26 4.92
CA HIS A 80 4.15 6.52 5.91
C HIS A 80 5.43 7.29 6.23
N THR A 81 5.71 7.48 7.52
CA THR A 81 7.02 7.97 7.96
C THR A 81 8.06 6.86 7.82
N TYR A 82 9.29 7.22 7.44
CA TYR A 82 10.37 6.24 7.54
C TYR A 82 10.57 5.82 9.00
N PRO A 83 10.87 4.55 9.27
CA PRO A 83 11.30 4.12 10.58
C PRO A 83 12.66 4.76 10.87
N SER A 84 12.65 5.92 11.50
CA SER A 84 13.87 6.57 11.94
C SER A 84 14.44 5.80 13.14
N LYS A 85 15.77 5.80 13.31
CA LYS A 85 16.39 5.45 14.60
C LYS A 85 16.32 6.60 15.62
N SER A 86 15.86 7.77 15.20
CA SER A 86 15.73 8.99 16.00
C SER A 86 14.48 9.74 15.55
N ASP A 87 13.55 10.01 16.48
CA ASP A 87 12.27 10.73 16.27
C ASP A 87 12.48 12.21 15.89
N THR A 88 13.25 12.48 14.85
CA THR A 88 13.53 13.83 14.38
C THR A 88 12.34 14.32 13.55
N VAL A 89 11.69 15.38 14.02
CA VAL A 89 10.67 16.10 13.26
C VAL A 89 11.25 16.51 11.90
N GLY A 90 10.56 16.16 10.81
CA GLY A 90 10.99 16.46 9.44
C GLY A 90 11.81 15.36 8.76
N SER A 91 12.00 14.19 9.38
CA SER A 91 12.40 13.01 8.61
C SER A 91 11.32 12.74 7.56
N GLY A 92 11.69 12.73 6.29
CA GLY A 92 10.77 12.43 5.20
C GLY A 92 10.11 11.06 5.34
N GLY A 93 9.28 10.73 4.37
CA GLY A 93 8.61 9.44 4.33
C GLY A 93 8.35 9.02 2.90
N TYR A 94 7.32 8.20 2.73
CA TYR A 94 6.84 7.80 1.43
C TYR A 94 5.33 7.74 1.42
N SER A 95 4.75 8.01 0.26
CA SER A 95 3.34 7.78 -0.01
C SER A 95 3.18 6.44 -0.70
N GLN A 96 2.29 5.60 -0.19
CA GLN A 96 1.93 4.32 -0.79
C GLN A 96 0.57 4.45 -1.48
N LEU A 97 0.53 4.18 -2.78
CA LEU A 97 -0.69 4.01 -3.55
C LEU A 97 -0.98 2.52 -3.72
N THR A 98 -2.11 2.04 -3.20
CA THR A 98 -2.57 0.66 -3.41
C THR A 98 -3.72 0.63 -4.42
N GLY A 99 -3.64 -0.28 -5.39
CA GLY A 99 -4.69 -0.46 -6.40
C GLY A 99 -4.95 -1.91 -6.79
N LYS A 100 -6.05 -2.13 -7.50
CA LYS A 100 -6.45 -3.40 -8.09
C LYS A 100 -6.88 -3.21 -9.53
N VAL A 101 -6.35 -4.03 -10.43
CA VAL A 101 -6.77 -4.10 -11.83
C VAL A 101 -8.01 -5.00 -11.95
N THR A 102 -9.10 -4.46 -12.49
CA THR A 102 -10.37 -5.16 -12.69
C THR A 102 -10.54 -5.63 -14.14
N LYS A 103 -10.02 -4.86 -15.11
CA LYS A 103 -10.05 -5.20 -16.56
C LYS A 103 -8.63 -5.40 -17.09
N SER A 104 -8.43 -6.48 -17.85
CA SER A 104 -7.15 -6.76 -18.49
C SER A 104 -6.82 -5.77 -19.61
N GLY A 105 -5.54 -5.66 -19.95
CA GLY A 105 -5.05 -4.80 -21.03
C GLY A 105 -4.08 -3.74 -20.51
N LYS A 106 -3.82 -2.74 -21.36
CA LYS A 106 -3.01 -1.58 -21.03
C LYS A 106 -3.90 -0.48 -20.48
N GLN A 107 -3.61 -0.03 -19.26
CA GLN A 107 -4.27 1.09 -18.60
C GLN A 107 -3.22 2.13 -18.22
N SER A 108 -3.63 3.38 -18.12
CA SER A 108 -2.74 4.48 -17.77
C SER A 108 -3.47 5.53 -16.95
N PHE A 109 -2.79 6.10 -15.97
CA PHE A 109 -3.28 7.20 -15.13
C PHE A 109 -2.09 8.05 -14.68
N LYS A 110 -2.35 9.24 -14.14
CA LYS A 110 -1.30 10.14 -13.66
C LYS A 110 -1.18 10.10 -12.15
N LEU A 111 0.04 10.29 -11.67
CA LEU A 111 0.34 10.51 -10.27
C LEU A 111 1.16 11.80 -10.16
N THR A 112 0.60 12.82 -9.52
CA THR A 112 1.19 14.16 -9.46
C THR A 112 1.54 14.49 -8.01
N TYR A 113 2.76 14.96 -7.78
CA TYR A 113 3.20 15.50 -6.49
C TYR A 113 2.88 16.99 -6.46
N CYS A 114 1.89 17.38 -5.66
CA CYS A 114 1.39 18.74 -5.63
C CYS A 114 0.82 19.12 -4.27
N GLN A 115 0.65 20.43 -4.09
CA GLN A 115 -0.15 21.02 -3.04
C GLN A 115 -1.62 21.01 -3.49
N ASP A 116 -2.43 20.11 -2.91
CA ASP A 116 -3.81 19.86 -3.35
C ASP A 116 -4.81 20.86 -2.73
N TRP A 117 -4.55 22.15 -2.93
CA TRP A 117 -5.42 23.27 -2.55
C TRP A 117 -5.42 24.37 -3.63
N ASP A 118 -6.38 25.30 -3.53
CA ASP A 118 -6.50 26.40 -4.49
C ASP A 118 -5.25 27.31 -4.45
N GLY A 119 -4.63 27.51 -5.62
CA GLY A 119 -3.34 28.19 -5.76
C GLY A 119 -2.11 27.35 -5.39
N GLY A 120 -2.25 26.05 -5.15
CA GLY A 120 -1.14 25.14 -4.89
C GLY A 120 -0.28 24.85 -6.13
N GLU A 121 0.99 24.53 -5.88
CA GLU A 121 1.98 24.23 -6.92
C GLU A 121 2.07 22.73 -7.25
N LYS A 122 2.52 22.42 -8.47
CA LYS A 122 2.88 21.08 -8.92
C LYS A 122 4.40 21.00 -9.05
N GLU A 123 4.97 19.93 -8.51
CA GLU A 123 6.42 19.72 -8.54
C GLU A 123 6.81 18.65 -9.56
N MET A 124 6.02 17.58 -9.66
CA MET A 124 6.38 16.40 -10.46
C MET A 124 5.13 15.63 -10.88
N THR A 125 5.15 15.05 -12.08
CA THR A 125 4.10 14.13 -12.53
C THR A 125 4.68 12.87 -13.17
N TYR A 126 4.18 11.71 -12.74
CA TYR A 126 4.40 10.43 -13.39
C TYR A 126 3.18 10.01 -14.20
N GLN A 127 3.41 9.60 -15.46
CA GLN A 127 2.49 8.73 -16.18
C GLN A 127 2.72 7.29 -15.73
N VAL A 128 1.73 6.73 -15.02
CA VAL A 128 1.71 5.31 -14.66
C VAL A 128 1.09 4.53 -15.82
N THR A 129 1.76 3.48 -16.29
CA THR A 129 1.24 2.53 -17.28
C THR A 129 1.25 1.12 -16.68
N ILE A 130 0.08 0.49 -16.65
CA ILE A 130 -0.10 -0.89 -16.18
C ILE A 130 -0.49 -1.77 -17.36
N ASN A 131 0.30 -2.81 -17.61
CA ASN A 131 -0.04 -3.88 -18.53
C ASN A 131 -0.47 -5.10 -17.72
N SER A 132 -1.59 -5.68 -18.10
CA SER A 132 -2.17 -6.84 -17.42
C SER A 132 -2.80 -7.82 -18.40
N THR A 133 -2.79 -9.09 -18.02
CA THR A 133 -3.57 -10.15 -18.67
C THR A 133 -4.82 -10.43 -17.85
N LYS A 134 -5.62 -11.42 -18.26
CA LYS A 134 -6.82 -11.83 -17.53
C LYS A 134 -6.55 -12.17 -16.06
N ASN A 135 -5.37 -12.69 -15.73
CA ASN A 135 -5.09 -13.25 -14.40
C ASN A 135 -4.00 -12.51 -13.62
N LYS A 136 -3.16 -11.69 -14.27
CA LYS A 136 -2.03 -11.04 -13.59
C LYS A 136 -1.62 -9.72 -14.22
N ILE A 137 -1.03 -8.85 -13.42
CA ILE A 137 -0.23 -7.72 -13.86
C ILE A 137 1.08 -8.27 -14.44
N SER A 138 1.44 -7.82 -15.63
CA SER A 138 2.69 -8.22 -16.29
C SER A 138 3.79 -7.17 -16.12
N LYS A 139 3.42 -5.89 -16.10
CA LYS A 139 4.36 -4.78 -15.96
C LYS A 139 3.66 -3.52 -15.49
N ILE A 140 4.30 -2.80 -14.58
CA ILE A 140 3.99 -1.41 -14.26
C ILE A 140 5.22 -0.56 -14.62
N LYS A 141 5.00 0.59 -15.23
CA LYS A 141 6.05 1.57 -15.53
C LYS A 141 5.58 2.95 -15.11
N LEU A 142 6.44 3.68 -14.41
CA LEU A 142 6.30 5.10 -14.19
C LEU A 142 7.22 5.81 -15.19
N THR A 143 6.71 6.82 -15.89
CA THR A 143 7.50 7.69 -16.77
C THR A 143 7.24 9.11 -16.36
N GLU A 144 8.27 9.82 -15.94
CA GLU A 144 8.17 11.24 -15.60
C GLU A 144 7.71 12.01 -16.84
N VAL A 145 6.77 12.93 -16.64
CA VAL A 145 6.24 13.78 -17.69
C VAL A 145 6.75 15.19 -17.40
N SER A 146 7.57 15.72 -18.31
CA SER A 146 7.91 17.14 -18.28
C SER A 146 6.65 17.96 -18.52
N GLU A 147 6.39 18.94 -17.66
CA GLU A 147 5.35 19.96 -17.89
C GLU A 147 5.67 20.83 -19.12
#